data_AF-A0A7Y5RKI2-F1
#
_entry.id   AF-A0A7Y5RKI2-F1
#
_cell.length_a   1.000
_cell.length_b   1.000
_cell.length_c   1.000
_cell.angle_alpha   90.00
_cell.angle_beta   90.00
_cell.angle_gamma   90.00
#
_symmetry.space_group_name_H-M   'P 1'
#
loop_
_entity.id
_entity.type
_entity.pdbx_description
1 polymer ?
#
loop_
_entity_poly.entity_id
_entity_poly.type
_entity_poly.pdbx_seq_one_letter_code
_entity_poly.pdbx_strand_id
1 'polypeptide(L)'
;MRASHPTRPHLAALVIGCLLLLPGLGLLLGGAGLGITYAVGRDSAGYFSGSLPSLRSATPAITAEDVAVRTGQDVPAWAFDRLGIDVRLTARSTDNGKAVFIGVADAQRVDAYLGGVAHDEVVDITDPFSRGQRAAVLRTVSGGSSVAPPSSQTFWAATADGSGQQELTWHVSGGRWAVVLMNADGSPGVDLAATMGVRADFLIPLALVMLGAGLVLTGLAVALIIRGASGWRAGSGYAAYPPPAYPPPANPEQAAQPGAAAYAVGGPGASTPATWGASTRAISPVRLDARLDEPLSRWLWLLKWLLVIPHLVVLAFLWVAFGVVTVVAFFAILVTGQYPRGLFEFNLGVLRWSWRVSYYANGAFGTDRYPPFSLGTEPDYPATLDIAYPERLSRGLVLVKWWLLAIPHYIIVGLIVGGGWAWNRARDGGAHLESFGWGLLGLLVLVAGLSLLFADRYPRALFDLVIGLNRWVYRVAAYAALMTDVYPPFQLDEGGSETPMPPQPPPP
;
A
#
# COMPACT_ATOMS: atom_id res chain seq x y z
N MET A 1 -29.80 28.08 -14.01
CA MET A 1 -28.54 28.29 -13.25
C MET A 1 -27.44 27.51 -13.96
N ARG A 2 -26.38 28.17 -14.42
CA ARG A 2 -25.26 27.49 -15.12
C ARG A 2 -24.40 26.78 -14.08
N ALA A 3 -24.29 25.46 -14.19
CA ALA A 3 -23.28 24.68 -13.47
C ALA A 3 -21.90 25.24 -13.81
N SER A 4 -21.25 25.86 -12.83
CA SER A 4 -19.87 26.33 -12.97
C SER A 4 -18.96 25.11 -12.96
N HIS A 5 -18.64 24.60 -14.15
CA HIS A 5 -17.56 23.63 -14.32
C HIS A 5 -16.26 24.20 -13.70
N PRO A 6 -15.44 23.37 -13.02
CA PRO A 6 -14.17 23.82 -12.46
C PRO A 6 -13.32 24.43 -13.58
N THR A 7 -12.64 25.54 -13.29
CA THR A 7 -11.67 26.08 -14.25
C THR A 7 -10.57 25.02 -14.46
N ARG A 8 -10.27 24.69 -15.72
CA ARG A 8 -9.24 23.74 -16.17
C ARG A 8 -7.96 23.68 -15.30
N PRO A 9 -7.40 24.79 -14.74
CA PRO A 9 -6.24 24.73 -13.85
C PRO A 9 -6.40 23.93 -12.55
N HIS A 10 -7.60 23.85 -11.94
CA HIS A 10 -7.76 23.13 -10.65
C HIS A 10 -7.77 21.61 -10.83
N LEU A 11 -8.37 21.12 -11.92
CA LEU A 11 -8.31 19.70 -12.29
C LEU A 11 -6.88 19.28 -12.64
N ALA A 12 -6.16 20.10 -13.41
CA ALA A 12 -4.77 19.83 -13.76
C ALA A 12 -3.87 19.78 -12.50
N ALA A 13 -4.03 20.73 -11.57
CA ALA A 13 -3.27 20.73 -10.31
C ALA A 13 -3.54 19.48 -9.47
N LEU A 14 -4.81 19.04 -9.39
CA LEU A 14 -5.17 17.82 -8.67
C LEU A 14 -4.53 16.57 -9.31
N VAL A 15 -4.65 16.42 -10.63
CA VAL A 15 -4.10 15.27 -11.37
C VAL A 15 -2.58 15.22 -11.23
N ILE A 16 -1.90 16.35 -11.43
CA ILE A 16 -0.43 16.45 -11.26
C ILE A 16 -0.05 16.10 -9.82
N GLY A 17 -0.79 16.63 -8.83
CA GLY A 17 -0.57 16.30 -7.43
C GLY A 17 -0.66 14.80 -7.15
N CYS A 18 -1.69 14.12 -7.67
CA CYS A 18 -1.81 12.68 -7.47
C CYS A 18 -0.75 11.86 -8.24
N LEU A 19 -0.34 12.30 -9.44
CA LEU A 19 0.73 11.65 -10.20
C LEU A 19 2.09 11.78 -9.51
N LEU A 20 2.35 12.91 -8.84
CA LEU A 20 3.56 13.11 -8.04
C LEU A 20 3.52 12.33 -6.73
N LEU A 21 2.35 12.05 -6.15
CA LEU A 21 2.26 11.43 -4.85
C LEU A 21 2.89 10.02 -4.79
N LEU A 22 2.66 9.21 -5.83
CA LEU A 22 3.20 7.85 -5.91
C LEU A 22 4.74 7.78 -5.90
N PRO A 23 5.47 8.48 -6.79
CA PRO A 23 6.93 8.46 -6.74
C PRO A 23 7.47 9.07 -5.45
N GLY A 24 6.79 10.07 -4.86
CA GLY A 24 7.18 10.66 -3.58
C GLY A 24 7.12 9.65 -2.43
N LEU A 25 6.01 8.91 -2.33
CA LEU A 25 5.85 7.82 -1.38
C LEU A 25 6.82 6.66 -1.64
N GLY A 26 7.05 6.31 -2.91
CA GLY A 26 8.02 5.27 -3.30
C GLY A 26 9.44 5.61 -2.84
N LEU A 27 9.86 6.86 -2.99
CA LEU A 27 11.15 7.34 -2.48
C LEU A 27 11.23 7.32 -0.95
N LEU A 28 10.16 7.72 -0.26
CA LEU A 28 10.10 7.67 1.21
C LEU A 28 10.20 6.23 1.74
N LEU A 29 9.39 5.32 1.18
CA LEU A 29 9.38 3.91 1.57
C LEU A 29 10.70 3.21 1.22
N GLY A 30 11.24 3.47 0.02
CA GLY A 30 12.53 2.94 -0.40
C GLY A 30 13.67 3.44 0.47
N GLY A 31 13.73 4.74 0.75
CA GLY A 31 14.75 5.33 1.63
C GLY A 31 14.66 4.83 3.07
N ALA A 32 13.45 4.71 3.62
CA ALA A 32 13.22 4.15 4.96
C ALA A 32 13.60 2.66 5.03
N GLY A 33 13.17 1.87 4.04
CA GLY A 33 13.51 0.46 3.93
C GLY A 33 15.02 0.25 3.85
N LEU A 34 15.69 1.01 2.98
CA LEU A 34 17.15 0.99 2.85
C LEU A 34 17.84 1.35 4.17
N GLY A 35 17.38 2.39 4.86
CA GLY A 35 17.91 2.80 6.16
C GLY A 35 17.72 1.75 7.26
N ILE A 36 16.57 1.08 7.30
CA ILE A 36 16.30 -0.01 8.25
C ILE A 36 17.17 -1.21 7.95
N THR A 37 17.23 -1.66 6.69
CA THR A 37 18.12 -2.75 6.27
C THR A 37 19.56 -2.41 6.61
N TYR A 38 19.98 -1.17 6.43
CA TYR A 38 21.31 -0.73 6.80
C TYR A 38 21.55 -0.78 8.32
N ALA A 39 20.59 -0.34 9.12
CA ALA A 39 20.73 -0.32 10.57
C ALA A 39 20.74 -1.73 11.20
N VAL A 40 19.97 -2.66 10.64
CA VAL A 40 19.72 -3.99 11.23
C VAL A 40 20.55 -5.10 10.58
N GLY A 41 20.86 -4.98 9.29
CA GLY A 41 21.50 -6.05 8.52
C GLY A 41 23.03 -6.10 8.60
N ARG A 42 23.67 -5.12 9.24
CA ARG A 42 25.14 -5.00 9.31
C ARG A 42 25.70 -5.47 10.65
N ASP A 43 26.94 -5.92 10.64
CA ASP A 43 27.69 -6.19 11.87
C ASP A 43 28.19 -4.89 12.56
N SER A 44 28.88 -5.04 13.69
CA SER A 44 29.46 -3.92 14.45
C SER A 44 30.49 -3.12 13.64
N ALA A 45 31.18 -3.77 12.70
CA ALA A 45 32.11 -3.13 11.78
C ALA A 45 31.40 -2.49 10.57
N GLY A 46 30.11 -2.72 10.36
CA GLY A 46 29.33 -2.14 9.26
C GLY A 46 29.31 -2.97 7.98
N TYR A 47 29.70 -4.24 8.02
CA TYR A 47 29.62 -5.16 6.90
C TYR A 47 28.33 -5.97 6.90
N PHE A 48 27.71 -6.09 5.73
CA PHE A 48 26.70 -7.10 5.46
C PHE A 48 27.41 -8.42 5.18
N SER A 49 27.24 -9.38 6.09
CA SER A 49 27.94 -10.66 6.03
C SER A 49 27.11 -11.70 5.29
N GLY A 50 27.69 -12.32 4.27
CA GLY A 50 27.18 -13.51 3.59
C GLY A 50 28.09 -14.71 3.86
N SER A 51 27.51 -15.85 4.22
CA SER A 51 28.24 -17.12 4.21
C SER A 51 28.38 -17.64 2.79
N LEU A 52 29.59 -18.05 2.43
CA LEU A 52 29.81 -18.84 1.22
C LEU A 52 29.65 -20.32 1.58
N PRO A 53 29.21 -21.16 0.64
CA PRO A 53 29.27 -22.60 0.84
C PRO A 53 30.72 -23.05 1.05
N SER A 54 30.91 -24.17 1.76
CA SER A 54 32.24 -24.76 1.94
C SER A 54 32.86 -25.07 0.58
N LEU A 55 34.04 -24.53 0.31
CA LEU A 55 34.74 -24.69 -0.95
C LEU A 55 35.76 -25.81 -0.79
N ARG A 56 35.53 -26.91 -1.51
CA ARG A 56 36.42 -28.08 -1.51
C ARG A 56 36.88 -28.35 -2.94
N SER A 57 38.19 -28.28 -3.16
CA SER A 57 38.83 -28.52 -4.45
C SER A 57 40.04 -29.42 -4.29
N ALA A 58 40.25 -30.31 -5.27
CA ALA A 58 41.47 -31.12 -5.36
C ALA A 58 42.65 -30.33 -5.96
N THR A 59 42.40 -29.15 -6.55
CA THR A 59 43.41 -28.33 -7.20
C THR A 59 44.22 -27.49 -6.20
N PRO A 60 45.39 -26.97 -6.59
CA PRO A 60 46.18 -26.00 -5.80
C PRO A 60 45.48 -24.69 -5.44
N ALA A 61 44.52 -24.23 -6.25
CA ALA A 61 43.91 -22.92 -6.08
C ALA A 61 42.44 -22.91 -6.48
N ILE A 62 41.63 -22.19 -5.71
CA ILE A 62 40.28 -21.80 -6.09
C ILE A 62 40.32 -20.32 -6.44
N THR A 63 39.87 -20.00 -7.64
CA THR A 63 39.79 -18.65 -8.17
C THR A 63 38.34 -18.25 -8.32
N ALA A 64 38.04 -17.02 -7.94
CA ALA A 64 36.82 -16.35 -8.35
C ALA A 64 37.22 -15.24 -9.30
N GLU A 65 37.28 -15.59 -10.58
CA GLU A 65 37.33 -14.63 -11.68
C GLU A 65 35.91 -14.12 -11.92
N ASP A 66 35.77 -12.88 -12.40
CA ASP A 66 34.45 -12.30 -12.57
C ASP A 66 33.63 -12.29 -11.25
N VAL A 67 34.27 -11.92 -10.11
CA VAL A 67 33.53 -11.26 -9.02
C VAL A 67 33.03 -9.95 -9.61
N ALA A 68 31.95 -10.10 -10.36
CA ALA A 68 31.39 -9.12 -11.24
C ALA A 68 30.71 -8.08 -10.36
N VAL A 69 31.51 -7.16 -9.86
CA VAL A 69 31.23 -5.78 -10.24
C VAL A 69 31.49 -5.74 -11.75
N ARG A 70 30.58 -6.32 -12.53
CA ARG A 70 30.47 -6.02 -13.95
C ARG A 70 30.23 -4.53 -13.95
N THR A 71 31.29 -3.77 -14.17
CA THR A 71 31.23 -2.55 -14.93
C THR A 71 30.44 -2.91 -16.17
N GLY A 72 29.11 -2.78 -16.11
CA GLY A 72 28.37 -2.44 -17.31
C GLY A 72 29.16 -1.31 -17.94
N GLN A 73 29.32 -1.34 -19.27
CA GLN A 73 30.14 -0.39 -20.02
C GLN A 73 29.78 1.11 -19.75
N ASP A 74 28.79 1.37 -18.90
CA ASP A 74 28.17 2.66 -18.59
C ASP A 74 28.56 3.27 -17.22
N VAL A 75 29.29 2.58 -16.31
CA VAL A 75 29.69 3.16 -15.02
C VAL A 75 31.18 3.54 -15.02
N PRO A 76 31.53 4.84 -15.01
CA PRO A 76 32.92 5.28 -14.99
C PRO A 76 33.68 4.84 -13.74
N ALA A 77 34.97 4.52 -13.88
CA ALA A 77 35.82 4.09 -12.75
C ALA A 77 35.80 5.06 -11.55
N TRP A 78 35.78 6.38 -11.81
CA TRP A 78 35.71 7.41 -10.77
C TRP A 78 34.43 7.35 -9.92
N ALA A 79 33.34 6.75 -10.43
CA ALA A 79 32.10 6.62 -9.69
C ALA A 79 32.21 5.56 -8.60
N PHE A 80 32.96 4.46 -8.83
CA PHE A 80 33.19 3.41 -7.83
C PHE A 80 33.98 3.92 -6.64
N ASP A 81 35.01 4.73 -6.89
CA ASP A 81 35.81 5.35 -5.82
C ASP A 81 34.95 6.27 -4.92
N ARG A 82 33.87 6.85 -5.46
CA ARG A 82 32.92 7.65 -4.67
C ARG A 82 31.86 6.83 -3.93
N LEU A 83 31.62 5.59 -4.33
CA LEU A 83 30.64 4.73 -3.65
C LEU A 83 31.19 4.21 -2.32
N GLY A 84 32.52 4.12 -2.16
CA GLY A 84 33.13 3.69 -0.91
C GLY A 84 32.73 2.26 -0.56
N ILE A 85 33.06 1.30 -1.43
CA ILE A 85 32.71 -0.10 -1.26
C ILE A 85 33.94 -0.86 -0.75
N ASP A 86 33.85 -1.39 0.47
CA ASP A 86 34.85 -2.29 1.04
C ASP A 86 34.33 -3.73 1.03
N VAL A 87 35.19 -4.66 0.63
CA VAL A 87 34.93 -6.10 0.72
C VAL A 87 35.85 -6.70 1.77
N ARG A 88 35.28 -7.43 2.71
CA ARG A 88 36.01 -8.22 3.71
C ARG A 88 35.83 -9.69 3.42
N LEU A 89 36.93 -10.38 3.14
CA LEU A 89 36.97 -11.82 2.95
C LEU A 89 37.57 -12.45 4.20
N THR A 90 36.92 -13.46 4.76
CA THR A 90 37.56 -14.31 5.77
C THR A 90 37.55 -15.74 5.31
N ALA A 91 38.65 -16.45 5.56
CA ALA A 91 38.78 -17.86 5.22
C ALA A 91 39.46 -18.63 6.35
N ARG A 92 39.05 -19.87 6.54
CA ARG A 92 39.68 -20.81 7.48
C ARG A 92 39.75 -22.20 6.87
N SER A 93 40.82 -22.93 7.17
CA SER A 93 40.92 -24.34 6.80
C SER A 93 39.96 -25.20 7.63
N THR A 94 39.27 -26.12 6.98
CA THR A 94 38.27 -27.04 7.56
C THR A 94 38.82 -28.42 7.87
N ASP A 95 39.73 -28.95 7.04
CA ASP A 95 40.14 -30.36 7.14
C ASP A 95 41.60 -30.57 7.63
N ASN A 96 42.48 -29.55 7.65
CA ASN A 96 43.92 -29.83 7.80
C ASN A 96 44.76 -28.85 8.63
N GLY A 97 44.21 -27.77 9.19
CA GLY A 97 45.00 -26.76 9.94
C GLY A 97 46.12 -26.09 9.12
N LYS A 98 46.18 -26.36 7.81
CA LYS A 98 47.12 -25.76 6.88
C LYS A 98 46.93 -24.24 6.88
N ALA A 99 48.04 -23.52 6.70
CA ALA A 99 47.99 -22.09 6.51
C ALA A 99 47.25 -21.76 5.22
N VAL A 100 46.32 -20.81 5.30
CA VAL A 100 45.48 -20.38 4.18
C VAL A 100 46.06 -19.09 3.63
N PHE A 101 45.98 -18.89 2.32
CA PHE A 101 46.28 -17.65 1.65
C PHE A 101 45.01 -17.11 0.96
N ILE A 102 44.73 -15.83 1.20
CA ILE A 102 43.70 -15.05 0.50
C ILE A 102 44.43 -13.92 -0.23
N GLY A 103 44.28 -13.82 -1.54
CA GLY A 103 44.89 -12.76 -2.35
C GLY A 103 43.89 -12.10 -3.29
N VAL A 104 44.03 -10.79 -3.47
CA VAL A 104 43.30 -10.01 -4.48
C VAL A 104 44.29 -9.29 -5.38
N ALA A 105 44.15 -9.46 -6.68
CA ALA A 105 45.02 -8.86 -7.69
C ALA A 105 44.28 -8.58 -9.01
N ASP A 106 44.91 -7.84 -9.90
CA ASP A 106 44.43 -7.67 -11.27
C ASP A 106 44.36 -9.05 -11.95
N ALA A 107 43.23 -9.32 -12.61
CA ALA A 107 42.95 -10.61 -13.25
C ALA A 107 44.08 -11.04 -14.20
N GLN A 108 44.65 -10.12 -14.99
CA GLN A 108 45.72 -10.47 -15.94
C GLN A 108 46.98 -10.98 -15.24
N ARG A 109 47.26 -10.51 -14.03
CA ARG A 109 48.43 -10.96 -13.25
C ARG A 109 48.17 -12.30 -12.58
N VAL A 110 46.94 -12.56 -12.14
CA VAL A 110 46.52 -13.86 -11.63
C VAL A 110 46.57 -14.91 -12.73
N ASP A 111 46.05 -14.60 -13.92
CA ASP A 111 46.11 -15.47 -15.11
C ASP A 111 47.55 -15.85 -15.45
N ALA A 112 48.48 -14.88 -15.39
CA ALA A 112 49.89 -15.12 -15.64
C ALA A 112 50.55 -16.00 -14.56
N TYR A 113 50.18 -15.81 -13.29
CA TYR A 113 50.71 -16.57 -12.17
C TYR A 113 50.21 -18.01 -12.13
N LEU A 114 48.93 -18.23 -12.44
CA LEU A 114 48.31 -19.56 -12.54
C LEU A 114 48.44 -20.18 -13.94
N GLY A 115 49.19 -19.53 -14.84
CA GLY A 115 49.42 -20.00 -16.20
C GLY A 115 50.00 -21.41 -16.22
N GLY A 116 49.21 -22.38 -16.65
CA GLY A 116 49.61 -23.79 -16.70
C GLY A 116 49.50 -24.56 -15.38
N VAL A 117 48.87 -23.98 -14.34
CA VAL A 117 48.58 -24.63 -13.05
C VAL A 117 47.09 -25.04 -13.01
N ALA A 118 46.81 -26.21 -12.47
CA ALA A 118 45.43 -26.63 -12.26
C ALA A 118 44.76 -25.72 -11.22
N HIS A 119 43.58 -25.21 -11.51
CA HIS A 119 42.79 -24.41 -10.57
C HIS A 119 41.31 -24.56 -10.86
N ASP A 120 40.50 -24.46 -9.82
CA ASP A 120 39.05 -24.43 -9.95
C ASP A 120 38.57 -22.97 -9.97
N GLU A 121 37.74 -22.64 -10.93
CA GLU A 121 37.13 -21.32 -11.10
C GLU A 121 35.66 -21.36 -10.67
N VAL A 122 35.25 -20.41 -9.84
CA VAL A 122 33.85 -20.27 -9.42
C VAL A 122 33.04 -19.63 -10.55
N VAL A 123 32.20 -20.41 -11.23
CA VAL A 123 31.40 -19.94 -12.37
C VAL A 123 30.02 -19.44 -11.94
N ASP A 124 29.40 -20.11 -10.98
CA ASP A 124 28.09 -19.72 -10.45
C ASP A 124 27.93 -20.18 -8.99
N ILE A 125 27.08 -19.49 -8.24
CA ILE A 125 26.64 -19.90 -6.90
C ILE A 125 25.14 -20.16 -7.00
N THR A 126 24.79 -21.37 -7.42
CA THR A 126 23.38 -21.77 -7.57
C THR A 126 22.82 -22.26 -6.22
N ASP A 127 21.55 -22.01 -5.96
CA ASP A 127 20.74 -22.76 -4.98
C ASP A 127 20.10 -23.93 -5.75
N PRO A 128 20.72 -25.13 -5.81
CA PRO A 128 20.32 -26.16 -6.78
C PRO A 128 18.94 -26.77 -6.47
N PHE A 129 18.48 -26.56 -5.24
CA PHE A 129 17.16 -26.90 -4.74
C PHE A 129 16.80 -25.82 -3.74
N SER A 130 15.56 -25.32 -3.74
CA SER A 130 15.04 -24.28 -2.82
C SER A 130 15.00 -24.70 -1.32
N ARG A 131 15.94 -25.54 -0.88
CA ARG A 131 16.15 -26.07 0.47
C ARG A 131 17.24 -25.32 1.26
N GLY A 132 17.81 -24.24 0.71
CA GLY A 132 18.76 -23.38 1.43
C GLY A 132 20.19 -23.93 1.53
N GLN A 133 20.56 -24.92 0.71
CA GLN A 133 21.94 -25.37 0.56
C GLN A 133 22.51 -24.80 -0.74
N ARG A 134 23.18 -23.65 -0.63
CA ARG A 134 23.96 -23.06 -1.73
C ARG A 134 25.13 -23.99 -2.06
N ALA A 135 25.41 -24.18 -3.35
CA ALA A 135 26.58 -24.91 -3.81
C ALA A 135 27.33 -24.07 -4.86
N ALA A 136 28.66 -24.01 -4.75
CA ALA A 136 29.48 -23.36 -5.77
C ALA A 136 29.65 -24.32 -6.96
N VAL A 137 29.34 -23.83 -8.16
CA VAL A 137 29.62 -24.52 -9.42
C VAL A 137 31.04 -24.16 -9.83
N LEU A 138 31.94 -25.14 -9.76
CA LEU A 138 33.35 -24.98 -10.08
C LEU A 138 33.64 -25.51 -11.50
N ARG A 139 34.42 -24.74 -12.27
CA ARG A 139 35.02 -25.19 -13.53
C ARG A 139 36.50 -25.45 -13.31
N THR A 140 36.92 -26.69 -13.52
CA THR A 140 38.33 -27.06 -13.39
C THR A 140 39.11 -26.70 -14.64
N VAL A 141 40.14 -25.87 -14.48
CA VAL A 141 41.19 -25.63 -15.47
C VAL A 141 42.32 -26.63 -15.23
N SER A 142 42.72 -27.32 -16.30
CA SER A 142 43.77 -28.35 -16.22
C SER A 142 45.18 -27.74 -16.22
N GLY A 143 46.10 -28.32 -15.45
CA GLY A 143 47.49 -27.87 -15.39
C GLY A 143 48.33 -28.64 -14.35
N GLY A 144 49.48 -28.09 -13.97
CA GLY A 144 50.36 -28.63 -12.94
C GLY A 144 49.73 -28.65 -11.55
N SER A 145 50.19 -29.57 -10.69
CA SER A 145 49.61 -29.86 -9.38
C SER A 145 50.23 -29.08 -8.21
N SER A 146 51.12 -28.13 -8.47
CA SER A 146 51.71 -27.24 -7.47
C SER A 146 52.08 -25.91 -8.11
N VAL A 147 51.97 -24.84 -7.33
CA VAL A 147 52.35 -23.48 -7.72
C VAL A 147 53.40 -22.94 -6.76
N ALA A 148 54.21 -21.98 -7.21
CA ALA A 148 55.11 -21.24 -6.33
C ALA A 148 54.32 -20.62 -5.16
N PRO A 149 54.90 -20.47 -3.95
CA PRO A 149 54.18 -19.91 -2.82
C PRO A 149 53.64 -18.50 -3.13
N PRO A 150 52.35 -18.22 -2.89
CA PRO A 150 51.74 -16.95 -3.26
C PRO A 150 52.33 -15.75 -2.50
N SER A 151 52.83 -15.95 -1.28
CA SER A 151 53.50 -14.92 -0.47
C SER A 151 54.82 -14.43 -1.04
N SER A 152 55.42 -15.16 -1.99
CA SER A 152 56.62 -14.72 -2.70
C SER A 152 56.35 -13.70 -3.80
N GLN A 153 55.08 -13.51 -4.18
CA GLN A 153 54.68 -12.65 -5.28
C GLN A 153 54.35 -11.23 -4.80
N THR A 154 54.81 -10.22 -5.52
CA THR A 154 54.65 -8.81 -5.12
C THR A 154 53.52 -8.08 -5.86
N PHE A 155 52.78 -8.77 -6.72
CA PHE A 155 51.77 -8.15 -7.58
C PHE A 155 50.39 -8.03 -6.93
N TRP A 156 50.20 -8.63 -5.76
CA TRP A 156 48.95 -8.60 -5.01
C TRP A 156 48.62 -7.20 -4.54
N ALA A 157 47.37 -6.79 -4.70
CA ALA A 157 46.88 -5.54 -4.13
C ALA A 157 46.57 -5.68 -2.64
N ALA A 158 46.10 -6.85 -2.22
CA ALA A 158 45.85 -7.17 -0.83
C ALA A 158 46.05 -8.68 -0.60
N THR A 159 46.67 -9.04 0.52
CA THR A 159 46.91 -10.44 0.91
C THR A 159 46.69 -10.66 2.39
N ALA A 160 46.24 -11.86 2.75
CA ALA A 160 46.27 -12.36 4.12
C ALA A 160 46.71 -13.82 4.10
N ASP A 161 47.70 -14.16 4.92
CA ASP A 161 48.23 -15.52 5.00
C ASP A 161 48.56 -15.93 6.44
N GLY A 162 48.30 -17.19 6.76
CA GLY A 162 48.63 -17.74 8.07
C GLY A 162 47.77 -18.92 8.50
N SER A 163 48.10 -19.49 9.65
CA SER A 163 47.31 -20.54 10.29
C SER A 163 46.07 -19.99 10.97
N GLY A 164 44.96 -20.72 10.92
CA GLY A 164 43.70 -20.32 11.56
C GLY A 164 42.79 -19.52 10.62
N GLN A 165 41.99 -18.61 11.17
CA GLN A 165 41.11 -17.75 10.39
C GLN A 165 41.89 -16.51 9.94
N GLN A 166 41.95 -16.31 8.63
CA GLN A 166 42.56 -15.12 8.03
C GLN A 166 41.48 -14.15 7.59
N GLU A 167 41.76 -12.85 7.70
CA GLU A 167 40.88 -11.77 7.31
C GLU A 167 41.62 -10.84 6.35
N LEU A 168 40.99 -10.58 5.21
CA LEU A 168 41.47 -9.65 4.19
C LEU A 168 40.41 -8.58 3.96
N THR A 169 40.76 -7.32 4.10
CA THR A 169 39.90 -6.19 3.70
C THR A 169 40.48 -5.54 2.45
N TRP A 170 39.63 -5.35 1.45
CA TRP A 170 39.99 -4.78 0.16
C TRP A 170 38.99 -3.70 -0.26
N HIS A 171 39.51 -2.52 -0.61
CA HIS A 171 38.72 -1.43 -1.14
C HIS A 171 38.51 -1.61 -2.65
N VAL A 172 37.25 -1.68 -3.08
CA VAL A 172 36.91 -1.94 -4.48
C VAL A 172 37.13 -0.67 -5.29
N SER A 173 38.08 -0.75 -6.23
CA SER A 173 38.36 0.31 -7.21
C SER A 173 38.08 -0.20 -8.62
N GLY A 174 37.87 0.73 -9.57
CA GLY A 174 37.57 0.35 -10.96
C GLY A 174 38.69 -0.48 -11.60
N GLY A 175 38.35 -1.68 -12.10
CA GLY A 175 39.31 -2.60 -12.71
C GLY A 175 38.77 -4.03 -12.79
N ARG A 176 39.53 -4.94 -13.43
CA ARG A 176 39.22 -6.38 -13.43
C ARG A 176 40.02 -7.05 -12.32
N TRP A 177 39.33 -7.48 -11.28
CA TRP A 177 39.93 -8.07 -10.10
C TRP A 177 39.63 -9.56 -10.02
N ALA A 178 40.61 -10.34 -9.58
CA ALA A 178 40.48 -11.75 -9.29
C ALA A 178 40.80 -12.00 -7.81
N VAL A 179 39.99 -12.84 -7.17
CA VAL A 179 40.20 -13.30 -5.80
C VAL A 179 40.72 -14.72 -5.85
N VAL A 180 41.80 -15.00 -5.11
CA VAL A 180 42.46 -16.29 -5.08
C VAL A 180 42.49 -16.82 -3.65
N LEU A 181 42.02 -18.06 -3.49
CA LEU A 181 42.00 -18.83 -2.25
C LEU A 181 42.84 -20.09 -2.46
N MET A 182 43.90 -20.26 -1.66
CA MET A 182 44.78 -21.42 -1.77
C MET A 182 45.44 -21.78 -0.44
N ASN A 183 46.11 -22.95 -0.41
CA ASN A 183 47.04 -23.26 0.67
C ASN A 183 48.28 -22.35 0.55
N ALA A 184 48.78 -21.82 1.67
CA ALA A 184 49.89 -20.85 1.68
C ALA A 184 51.21 -21.42 1.13
N ASP A 185 51.34 -22.75 1.07
CA ASP A 185 52.49 -23.46 0.51
C ASP A 185 52.33 -23.79 -0.99
N GLY A 186 51.18 -23.47 -1.61
CA GLY A 186 50.88 -23.81 -3.00
C GLY A 186 50.60 -25.30 -3.24
N SER A 187 50.37 -26.08 -2.16
CA SER A 187 50.04 -27.50 -2.25
C SER A 187 48.58 -27.74 -2.68
N PRO A 188 48.28 -28.86 -3.39
CA PRO A 188 46.93 -29.21 -3.79
C PRO A 188 46.06 -29.61 -2.59
N GLY A 189 44.75 -29.60 -2.80
CA GLY A 189 43.75 -29.96 -1.78
C GLY A 189 43.36 -28.77 -0.93
N VAL A 190 42.53 -27.89 -1.52
CA VAL A 190 41.98 -26.70 -0.86
C VAL A 190 40.64 -27.10 -0.22
N ASP A 191 40.56 -27.06 1.11
CA ASP A 191 39.32 -27.22 1.85
C ASP A 191 39.19 -26.08 2.85
N LEU A 192 38.32 -25.13 2.51
CA LEU A 192 38.18 -23.85 3.18
C LEU A 192 36.71 -23.50 3.41
N ALA A 193 36.41 -22.98 4.60
CA ALA A 193 35.19 -22.23 4.84
C ALA A 193 35.49 -20.74 4.69
N ALA A 194 34.80 -20.08 3.77
CA ALA A 194 34.96 -18.66 3.50
C ALA A 194 33.67 -17.88 3.80
N THR A 195 33.83 -16.63 4.23
CA THR A 195 32.71 -15.69 4.35
C THR A 195 33.09 -14.37 3.67
N MET A 196 32.08 -13.69 3.14
CA MET A 196 32.24 -12.41 2.45
C MET A 196 31.38 -11.35 3.14
N GLY A 197 32.00 -10.28 3.60
CA GLY A 197 31.36 -9.07 4.08
C GLY A 197 31.46 -7.98 3.03
N VAL A 198 30.39 -7.21 2.83
CA VAL A 198 30.41 -6.00 1.99
C VAL A 198 29.99 -4.80 2.83
N ARG A 199 30.77 -3.73 2.82
CA ARG A 199 30.40 -2.42 3.36
C ARG A 199 30.25 -1.45 2.19
N ALA A 200 29.20 -0.65 2.22
CA ALA A 200 28.91 0.34 1.19
C ALA A 200 28.51 1.65 1.85
N ASP A 201 29.44 2.61 1.84
CA ASP A 201 29.28 3.88 2.57
C ASP A 201 28.23 4.79 1.91
N PHE A 202 27.98 4.62 0.61
CA PHE A 202 26.97 5.40 -0.12
C PHE A 202 25.52 5.10 0.28
N LEU A 203 25.25 3.99 1.00
CA LEU A 203 23.87 3.58 1.33
C LEU A 203 23.17 4.58 2.25
N ILE A 204 23.87 5.14 3.25
CA ILE A 204 23.29 6.16 4.13
C ILE A 204 22.99 7.44 3.36
N PRO A 205 23.94 8.08 2.64
CA PRO A 205 23.65 9.24 1.81
C PRO A 205 22.51 8.98 0.83
N LEU A 206 22.47 7.82 0.18
CA LEU A 206 21.40 7.45 -0.74
C LEU A 206 20.05 7.39 -0.04
N ALA A 207 19.96 6.72 1.12
CA ALA A 207 18.74 6.65 1.91
C ALA A 207 18.25 8.04 2.32
N LEU A 208 19.15 8.93 2.76
CA LEU A 208 18.82 10.31 3.13
C LEU A 208 18.36 11.14 1.93
N VAL A 209 19.02 11.01 0.77
CA VAL A 209 18.62 11.70 -0.47
C VAL A 209 17.24 11.21 -0.91
N MET A 210 16.98 9.91 -0.88
CA MET A 210 15.66 9.34 -1.18
C MET A 210 14.59 9.85 -0.23
N LEU A 211 14.87 9.88 1.08
CA LEU A 211 13.94 10.41 2.08
C LEU A 211 13.68 11.91 1.88
N GLY A 212 14.72 12.71 1.66
CA GLY A 212 14.61 14.15 1.44
C GLY A 212 13.84 14.49 0.16
N ALA A 213 14.19 13.84 -0.96
CA ALA A 213 13.50 14.01 -2.23
C ALA A 213 12.04 13.55 -2.15
N GLY A 214 11.80 12.40 -1.50
CA GLY A 214 10.47 11.87 -1.25
C GLY A 214 9.61 12.83 -0.41
N LEU A 215 10.17 13.46 0.62
CA LEU A 215 9.48 14.42 1.48
C LEU A 215 9.11 15.70 0.71
N VAL A 216 10.05 16.26 -0.07
CA VAL A 216 9.80 17.44 -0.90
C VAL A 216 8.70 17.16 -1.93
N LEU A 217 8.80 16.03 -2.62
CA LEU A 217 7.88 15.68 -3.71
C LEU A 217 6.49 15.33 -3.18
N THR A 218 6.40 14.64 -2.04
CA THR A 218 5.13 14.38 -1.33
C THR A 218 4.52 15.69 -0.82
N GLY A 219 5.32 16.59 -0.24
CA GLY A 219 4.85 17.90 0.21
C GLY A 219 4.28 18.75 -0.94
N LEU A 220 4.97 18.78 -2.08
CA LEU A 220 4.49 19.44 -3.30
C LEU A 220 3.19 18.80 -3.82
N ALA A 221 3.13 17.46 -3.87
CA ALA A 221 1.94 16.73 -4.25
C ALA A 221 0.73 17.09 -3.38
N VAL A 222 0.91 17.08 -2.05
CA VAL A 222 -0.14 17.46 -1.09
C VAL A 222 -0.57 18.91 -1.28
N ALA A 223 0.36 19.85 -1.46
CA ALA A 223 0.03 21.26 -1.70
C ALA A 223 -0.80 21.45 -2.99
N LEU A 224 -0.44 20.74 -4.07
CA LEU A 224 -1.19 20.75 -5.33
C LEU A 224 -2.57 20.11 -5.20
N ILE A 225 -2.70 19.01 -4.45
CA ILE A 225 -3.99 18.38 -4.14
C ILE A 225 -4.88 19.34 -3.36
N ILE A 226 -4.36 19.98 -2.31
CA ILE A 226 -5.09 20.98 -1.51
C ILE A 226 -5.54 22.16 -2.39
N ARG A 227 -4.65 22.68 -3.23
CA ARG A 227 -4.99 23.79 -4.15
C ARG A 227 -6.02 23.36 -5.20
N GLY A 228 -5.89 22.16 -5.74
CA GLY A 228 -6.84 21.56 -6.67
C GLY A 228 -8.23 21.41 -6.03
N ALA A 229 -8.29 20.90 -4.79
CA ALA A 229 -9.50 20.74 -4.00
C ALA A 229 -10.13 22.10 -3.60
N SER A 230 -9.33 23.12 -3.29
CA SER A 230 -9.84 24.44 -2.90
C SER A 230 -10.55 25.20 -4.04
N GLY A 231 -10.33 24.82 -5.30
CA GLY A 231 -11.07 25.33 -6.46
C GLY A 231 -12.52 24.87 -6.53
N TRP A 232 -12.91 23.95 -5.65
CA TRP A 232 -14.26 23.38 -5.54
C TRP A 232 -15.18 24.20 -4.64
N ARG A 233 -14.75 25.39 -4.20
CA ARG A 233 -15.59 26.38 -3.50
C ARG A 233 -16.67 26.99 -4.41
N ALA A 234 -17.42 26.15 -5.12
CA ALA A 234 -18.66 26.52 -5.79
C ALA A 234 -19.81 26.10 -4.88
N GLY A 235 -20.29 27.06 -4.08
CA GLY A 235 -21.58 26.98 -3.41
C GLY A 235 -21.65 26.04 -2.23
N SER A 236 -21.03 26.43 -1.11
CA SER A 236 -21.54 26.07 0.23
C SER A 236 -22.90 26.76 0.48
N GLY A 237 -23.83 26.61 -0.45
CA GLY A 237 -25.23 26.64 -0.10
C GLY A 237 -25.49 25.31 0.59
N TYR A 238 -25.36 25.28 1.91
CA TYR A 238 -26.36 24.56 2.66
C TYR A 238 -27.69 25.17 2.21
N ALA A 239 -28.28 24.63 1.14
CA ALA A 239 -29.70 24.75 0.94
C ALA A 239 -30.27 24.04 2.15
N ALA A 240 -30.55 24.81 3.20
CA ALA A 240 -31.54 24.43 4.18
C ALA A 240 -32.69 23.86 3.36
N TYR A 241 -32.92 22.56 3.51
CA TYR A 241 -34.13 21.96 3.00
C TYR A 241 -35.26 22.89 3.45
N PRO A 242 -36.07 23.48 2.55
CA PRO A 242 -37.28 24.11 3.02
C PRO A 242 -38.01 23.03 3.83
N PRO A 243 -38.44 23.32 5.08
CA PRO A 243 -39.17 22.34 5.86
C PRO A 243 -40.32 21.81 5.00
N PRO A 244 -40.64 20.51 5.03
CA PRO A 244 -41.79 20.01 4.31
C PRO A 244 -42.98 20.88 4.66
N ALA A 245 -43.61 21.48 3.66
CA ALA A 245 -44.84 22.23 3.85
C ALA A 245 -45.88 21.22 4.35
N TYR A 246 -46.06 21.15 5.67
CA TYR A 246 -47.20 20.46 6.24
C TYR A 246 -48.44 21.20 5.73
N PRO A 247 -49.41 20.51 5.09
CA PRO A 247 -50.71 21.11 4.92
C PRO A 247 -51.21 21.54 6.30
N PRO A 248 -51.78 22.75 6.46
CA PRO A 248 -52.31 23.18 7.74
C PRO A 248 -53.32 22.13 8.24
N PRO A 249 -53.37 21.85 9.55
CA PRO A 249 -54.35 20.92 10.09
C PRO A 249 -55.74 21.35 9.62
N ALA A 250 -56.52 20.39 9.11
CA ALA A 250 -57.84 20.63 8.53
C ALA A 250 -58.85 21.21 9.54
N ASN A 251 -58.47 21.38 10.81
CA ASN A 251 -59.33 21.93 11.84
C ASN A 251 -58.58 22.90 12.78
N PRO A 252 -58.91 24.22 12.77
CA PRO A 252 -58.26 25.23 13.60
C PRO A 252 -58.50 25.05 15.12
N GLU A 253 -59.50 24.26 15.53
CA GLU A 253 -59.88 24.13 16.95
C GLU A 253 -58.95 23.22 17.77
N GLN A 254 -58.16 22.35 17.13
CA GLN A 254 -57.22 21.46 17.85
C GLN A 254 -55.91 22.14 18.25
N ALA A 255 -55.65 23.36 17.79
CA ALA A 255 -54.47 24.15 18.17
C ALA A 255 -54.66 24.94 19.49
N ALA A 256 -55.88 24.95 20.05
CA ALA A 256 -56.25 25.86 21.14
C ALA A 256 -56.63 25.17 22.47
N GLN A 257 -55.97 24.07 22.83
CA GLN A 257 -56.09 23.50 24.19
C GLN A 257 -54.71 23.42 24.88
N PRO A 258 -54.45 24.27 25.89
CA PRO A 258 -53.22 24.19 26.67
C PRO A 258 -53.40 23.24 27.87
N GLY A 259 -52.58 22.20 27.93
CA GLY A 259 -52.25 21.45 29.16
C GLY A 259 -53.04 20.16 29.39
N ALA A 260 -52.39 19.02 29.12
CA ALA A 260 -52.56 17.79 29.90
C ALA A 260 -51.49 16.75 29.49
N ALA A 261 -50.28 16.90 30.01
CA ALA A 261 -49.47 15.73 30.31
C ALA A 261 -49.98 15.16 31.63
N ALA A 262 -50.69 14.03 31.61
CA ALA A 262 -50.95 13.24 32.81
C ALA A 262 -51.16 11.77 32.47
N TYR A 263 -50.32 10.96 33.09
CA TYR A 263 -50.34 9.52 33.15
C TYR A 263 -51.69 8.94 33.59
N ALA A 264 -51.99 7.72 33.10
CA ALA A 264 -52.43 6.54 33.88
C ALA A 264 -53.69 5.79 33.38
N VAL A 265 -53.44 4.52 33.04
CA VAL A 265 -54.17 3.30 33.48
C VAL A 265 -55.50 2.92 32.81
N GLY A 266 -55.49 1.73 32.18
CA GLY A 266 -56.48 0.69 32.45
C GLY A 266 -57.42 0.27 31.31
N GLY A 267 -57.13 -0.85 30.66
CA GLY A 267 -58.11 -1.63 29.88
C GLY A 267 -57.54 -3.00 29.49
N PRO A 268 -58.09 -4.13 29.99
CA PRO A 268 -57.59 -5.46 29.65
C PRO A 268 -58.27 -5.98 28.37
N GLY A 269 -57.47 -6.53 27.46
CA GLY A 269 -57.95 -7.43 26.41
C GLY A 269 -57.95 -6.85 25.00
N ALA A 270 -56.83 -6.99 24.31
CA ALA A 270 -56.74 -7.48 22.93
C ALA A 270 -55.26 -7.47 22.54
N SER A 271 -54.67 -8.66 22.46
CA SER A 271 -53.35 -8.90 21.91
C SER A 271 -53.31 -8.46 20.45
N THR A 272 -52.84 -7.23 20.21
CA THR A 272 -52.35 -6.81 18.90
C THR A 272 -50.92 -7.36 18.78
N PRO A 273 -50.56 -8.11 17.73
CA PRO A 273 -49.19 -8.58 17.58
C PRO A 273 -48.28 -7.36 17.55
N ALA A 274 -47.18 -7.43 18.29
CA ALA A 274 -46.16 -6.40 18.34
C ALA A 274 -45.70 -6.07 16.92
N THR A 275 -46.29 -5.03 16.33
CA THR A 275 -45.65 -4.28 15.25
C THR A 275 -44.40 -3.73 15.91
N TRP A 276 -43.25 -4.34 15.58
CA TRP A 276 -41.93 -3.80 15.88
C TRP A 276 -42.00 -2.30 15.65
N GLY A 277 -41.94 -1.55 16.76
CA GLY A 277 -42.05 -0.10 16.74
C GLY A 277 -41.09 0.40 15.67
N ALA A 278 -41.59 1.32 14.83
CA ALA A 278 -40.78 2.10 13.91
C ALA A 278 -39.54 2.56 14.69
N SER A 279 -38.43 1.86 14.48
CA SER A 279 -37.19 2.15 15.18
C SER A 279 -36.82 3.54 14.73
N THR A 280 -36.79 4.49 15.66
CA THR A 280 -36.36 5.87 15.43
C THR A 280 -35.10 5.83 14.58
N ARG A 281 -35.23 6.15 13.27
CA ARG A 281 -34.13 6.13 12.30
C ARG A 281 -32.97 6.89 12.93
N ALA A 282 -31.88 6.18 13.23
CA ALA A 282 -30.73 6.76 13.87
C ALA A 282 -30.24 7.93 13.01
N ILE A 283 -30.26 9.12 13.59
CA ILE A 283 -29.81 10.35 12.97
C ILE A 283 -28.32 10.18 12.69
N SER A 284 -27.98 9.90 11.43
CA SER A 284 -26.61 9.63 11.03
C SER A 284 -25.97 10.89 10.44
N PRO A 285 -24.74 11.25 10.82
CA PRO A 285 -24.02 12.35 10.20
C PRO A 285 -23.62 12.06 8.74
N VAL A 286 -23.82 10.82 8.27
CA VAL A 286 -23.57 10.37 6.90
C VAL A 286 -24.89 10.04 6.25
N ARG A 287 -25.24 10.81 5.22
CA ARG A 287 -26.44 10.65 4.41
C ARG A 287 -26.06 10.13 3.03
N LEU A 288 -26.53 8.93 2.71
CA LEU A 288 -26.33 8.28 1.40
C LEU A 288 -27.72 8.00 0.82
N ASP A 289 -28.02 8.66 -0.30
CA ASP A 289 -29.28 8.54 -1.01
C ASP A 289 -29.02 7.92 -2.40
N ALA A 290 -29.96 7.08 -2.85
CA ALA A 290 -29.93 6.42 -4.15
C ALA A 290 -31.34 6.32 -4.74
N ARG A 291 -31.50 6.79 -5.98
CA ARG A 291 -32.75 6.70 -6.74
C ARG A 291 -32.55 5.78 -7.94
N LEU A 292 -33.35 4.71 -8.00
CA LEU A 292 -33.32 3.77 -9.12
C LEU A 292 -33.87 4.44 -10.38
N ASP A 293 -33.05 4.53 -11.43
CA ASP A 293 -33.44 5.11 -12.73
C ASP A 293 -33.98 3.99 -13.65
N GLU A 294 -35.30 3.81 -13.71
CA GLU A 294 -35.95 2.89 -14.66
C GLU A 294 -36.37 3.62 -15.96
N PRO A 295 -36.29 2.97 -17.15
CA PRO A 295 -35.86 1.59 -17.40
C PRO A 295 -34.33 1.44 -17.53
N LEU A 296 -33.78 0.34 -17.00
CA LEU A 296 -32.38 -0.04 -17.16
C LEU A 296 -32.17 -0.95 -18.38
N SER A 297 -31.03 -0.79 -19.04
CA SER A 297 -30.68 -1.57 -20.22
C SER A 297 -30.15 -2.96 -19.89
N ARG A 298 -30.67 -3.95 -20.64
CA ARG A 298 -30.46 -5.39 -20.40
C ARG A 298 -29.02 -5.87 -20.58
N TRP A 299 -28.27 -5.23 -21.47
CA TRP A 299 -26.93 -5.67 -21.91
C TRP A 299 -25.80 -4.73 -21.47
N LEU A 300 -26.13 -3.50 -21.10
CA LEU A 300 -25.12 -2.47 -20.89
C LEU A 300 -24.30 -2.76 -19.63
N TRP A 301 -24.85 -3.47 -18.63
CA TRP A 301 -24.09 -3.92 -17.45
C TRP A 301 -22.81 -4.70 -17.82
N LEU A 302 -22.81 -5.45 -18.93
CA LEU A 302 -21.63 -6.14 -19.49
C LEU A 302 -20.63 -5.20 -20.17
N LEU A 303 -20.99 -3.96 -20.47
CA LEU A 303 -20.07 -2.95 -21.03
C LEU A 303 -19.67 -1.90 -19.99
N LYS A 304 -20.42 -1.75 -18.89
CA LYS A 304 -20.12 -0.78 -17.83
C LYS A 304 -18.75 -1.00 -17.19
N TRP A 305 -18.31 -2.25 -17.05
CA TRP A 305 -16.98 -2.57 -16.50
C TRP A 305 -15.83 -2.09 -17.41
N LEU A 306 -16.05 -1.98 -18.73
CA LEU A 306 -15.09 -1.37 -19.65
C LEU A 306 -15.16 0.16 -19.58
N LEU A 307 -16.37 0.73 -19.55
CA LEU A 307 -16.61 2.18 -19.50
C LEU A 307 -16.10 2.83 -18.20
N VAL A 308 -16.01 2.06 -17.11
CA VAL A 308 -15.55 2.55 -15.81
C VAL A 308 -14.02 2.55 -15.68
N ILE A 309 -13.26 1.92 -16.59
CA ILE A 309 -11.79 1.86 -16.52
C ILE A 309 -11.16 3.26 -16.37
N PRO A 310 -11.54 4.29 -17.15
CA PRO A 310 -10.98 5.63 -16.97
C PRO A 310 -11.26 6.22 -15.58
N HIS A 311 -12.43 5.93 -15.00
CA HIS A 311 -12.75 6.32 -13.62
C HIS A 311 -11.87 5.58 -12.61
N LEU A 312 -11.69 4.27 -12.77
CA LEU A 312 -10.87 3.47 -11.85
C LEU A 312 -9.43 3.95 -11.82
N VAL A 313 -8.86 4.32 -12.98
CA VAL A 313 -7.51 4.88 -13.06
C VAL A 313 -7.42 6.16 -12.24
N VAL A 314 -8.30 7.15 -12.49
CA VAL A 314 -8.24 8.42 -11.76
C VAL A 314 -8.55 8.24 -10.27
N LEU A 315 -9.52 7.39 -9.94
CA LEU A 315 -9.93 7.13 -8.57
C LEU A 315 -8.83 6.40 -7.79
N ALA A 316 -8.04 5.52 -8.42
CA ALA A 316 -6.89 4.88 -7.79
C ALA A 316 -5.87 5.92 -7.30
N PHE A 317 -5.53 6.88 -8.15
CA PHE A 317 -4.66 8.01 -7.77
C PHE A 317 -5.27 8.87 -6.66
N LEU A 318 -6.59 9.10 -6.69
CA LEU A 318 -7.29 9.86 -5.66
C LEU A 318 -7.39 9.13 -4.33
N TRP A 319 -7.49 7.80 -4.31
CA TRP A 319 -7.50 7.01 -3.08
C TRP A 319 -6.14 7.02 -2.38
N VAL A 320 -5.04 7.07 -3.14
CA VAL A 320 -3.70 7.30 -2.55
C VAL A 320 -3.66 8.68 -1.90
N ALA A 321 -4.14 9.72 -2.60
CA ALA A 321 -4.25 11.07 -2.05
C ALA A 321 -5.16 11.13 -0.82
N PHE A 322 -6.29 10.44 -0.82
CA PHE A 322 -7.21 10.32 0.30
C PHE A 322 -6.52 9.73 1.53
N GLY A 323 -5.71 8.68 1.36
CA GLY A 323 -4.92 8.08 2.43
C GLY A 323 -3.95 9.09 3.05
N VAL A 324 -3.16 9.78 2.23
CA VAL A 324 -2.20 10.79 2.69
C VAL A 324 -2.90 11.95 3.39
N VAL A 325 -3.98 12.47 2.81
CA VAL A 325 -4.79 13.55 3.41
C VAL A 325 -5.37 13.12 4.76
N THR A 326 -5.80 11.86 4.89
CA THR A 326 -6.30 11.31 6.16
C THR A 326 -5.20 11.26 7.22
N VAL A 327 -3.96 10.91 6.86
CA VAL A 327 -2.81 10.95 7.77
C VAL A 327 -2.49 12.38 8.20
N VAL A 328 -2.50 13.34 7.27
CA VAL A 328 -2.31 14.77 7.60
C VAL A 328 -3.44 15.26 8.51
N ALA A 329 -4.69 14.88 8.23
CA ALA A 329 -5.83 15.20 9.06
C ALA A 329 -5.72 14.60 10.47
N PHE A 330 -5.22 13.36 10.59
CA PHE A 330 -4.94 12.73 11.89
C PHE A 330 -4.04 13.61 12.77
N PHE A 331 -2.91 14.07 12.24
CA PHE A 331 -2.01 14.96 12.99
C PHE A 331 -2.64 16.33 13.26
N ALA A 332 -3.35 16.89 12.28
CA ALA A 332 -4.03 18.17 12.44
C ALA A 332 -5.09 18.11 13.55
N ILE A 333 -5.88 17.04 13.62
CA ILE A 333 -6.90 16.83 14.66
C ILE A 333 -6.23 16.59 16.02
N LEU A 334 -5.11 15.85 16.08
CA LEU A 334 -4.38 15.63 17.32
C LEU A 334 -3.92 16.96 17.96
N VAL A 335 -3.42 17.89 17.14
CA VAL A 335 -2.91 19.19 17.59
C VAL A 335 -4.05 20.20 17.82
N THR A 336 -4.98 20.32 16.88
CA THR A 336 -5.99 21.40 16.89
C THR A 336 -7.34 20.97 17.46
N GLY A 337 -7.67 19.68 17.38
CA GLY A 337 -9.02 19.15 17.64
C GLY A 337 -10.01 19.40 16.52
N GLN A 338 -9.56 19.88 15.34
CA GLN A 338 -10.40 20.22 14.20
C GLN A 338 -9.91 19.56 12.92
N TYR A 339 -10.85 19.11 12.09
CA TYR A 339 -10.54 18.60 10.75
C TYR A 339 -10.36 19.79 9.79
N PRO A 340 -9.20 20.00 9.15
CA PRO A 340 -9.04 21.10 8.21
C PRO A 340 -10.07 21.04 7.06
N ARG A 341 -10.86 22.09 6.87
CA ARG A 341 -12.01 22.09 5.92
C ARG A 341 -11.65 21.64 4.52
N GLY A 342 -10.52 22.10 3.97
CA GLY A 342 -10.08 21.72 2.62
C GLY A 342 -9.75 20.23 2.47
N LEU A 343 -9.20 19.61 3.54
CA LEU A 343 -8.92 18.17 3.57
C LEU A 343 -10.22 17.36 3.68
N PHE A 344 -11.17 17.84 4.48
CA PHE A 344 -12.50 17.22 4.62
C PHE A 344 -13.28 17.26 3.31
N GLU A 345 -13.32 18.42 2.64
CA GLU A 345 -14.02 18.59 1.35
C GLU A 345 -13.41 17.70 0.27
N PHE A 346 -12.08 17.58 0.22
CA PHE A 346 -11.40 16.66 -0.69
C PHE A 346 -11.82 15.21 -0.43
N ASN A 347 -11.70 14.74 0.82
CA ASN A 347 -12.05 13.37 1.20
C ASN A 347 -13.53 13.07 0.92
N LEU A 348 -14.43 13.97 1.29
CA LEU A 348 -15.86 13.87 0.97
C LEU A 348 -16.08 13.78 -0.55
N GLY A 349 -15.33 14.57 -1.33
CA GLY A 349 -15.43 14.56 -2.77
C GLY A 349 -14.99 13.24 -3.41
N VAL A 350 -13.91 12.63 -2.91
CA VAL A 350 -13.46 11.29 -3.34
C VAL A 350 -14.51 10.23 -3.01
N LEU A 351 -15.12 10.30 -1.81
CA LEU A 351 -16.19 9.39 -1.41
C LEU A 351 -17.46 9.57 -2.27
N ARG A 352 -17.87 10.80 -2.55
CA ARG A 352 -19.00 11.11 -3.47
C ARG A 352 -18.76 10.53 -4.85
N TRP A 353 -17.56 10.69 -5.38
CA TRP A 353 -17.25 10.17 -6.70
C TRP A 353 -17.19 8.65 -6.72
N SER A 354 -16.58 8.05 -5.71
CA SER A 354 -16.57 6.60 -5.49
C SER A 354 -18.00 6.05 -5.44
N TRP A 355 -18.91 6.77 -4.78
CA TRP A 355 -20.32 6.36 -4.69
C TRP A 355 -21.00 6.38 -6.06
N ARG A 356 -20.84 7.45 -6.84
CA ARG A 356 -21.41 7.53 -8.20
C ARG A 356 -20.90 6.43 -9.13
N VAL A 357 -19.60 6.14 -9.07
CA VAL A 357 -18.95 5.10 -9.87
C VAL A 357 -19.42 3.71 -9.46
N SER A 358 -19.47 3.44 -8.14
CA SER A 358 -19.98 2.19 -7.60
C SER A 358 -21.46 1.98 -7.97
N TYR A 359 -22.29 3.01 -7.85
CA TYR A 359 -23.71 2.96 -8.19
C TYR A 359 -23.96 2.64 -9.66
N TYR A 360 -23.13 3.16 -10.57
CA TYR A 360 -23.20 2.89 -12.00
C TYR A 360 -22.74 1.46 -12.36
N ALA A 361 -21.57 1.03 -11.89
CA ALA A 361 -20.88 -0.16 -12.41
C ALA A 361 -20.81 -1.37 -11.47
N ASN A 362 -20.44 -1.19 -10.20
CA ASN A 362 -19.92 -2.32 -9.40
C ASN A 362 -20.71 -2.61 -8.12
N GLY A 363 -21.53 -1.68 -7.65
CA GLY A 363 -22.13 -1.72 -6.32
C GLY A 363 -23.65 -1.71 -6.30
N ALA A 364 -24.34 -1.40 -7.41
CA ALA A 364 -25.81 -1.45 -7.48
C ALA A 364 -26.40 -1.62 -8.89
N PHE A 365 -25.63 -1.36 -9.96
CA PHE A 365 -26.19 -1.21 -11.32
C PHE A 365 -27.45 -0.34 -11.34
N GLY A 366 -27.51 0.71 -10.52
CA GLY A 366 -28.75 1.44 -10.25
C GLY A 366 -29.08 2.55 -11.26
N THR A 367 -28.16 2.85 -12.19
CA THR A 367 -28.35 3.84 -13.26
C THR A 367 -27.53 3.51 -14.48
N ASP A 368 -28.05 3.86 -15.67
CA ASP A 368 -27.32 3.82 -16.94
C ASP A 368 -26.63 5.16 -17.28
N ARG A 369 -26.81 6.18 -16.45
CA ARG A 369 -26.19 7.49 -16.65
C ARG A 369 -24.70 7.41 -16.32
N TYR A 370 -23.84 7.78 -17.27
CA TYR A 370 -22.39 7.76 -17.07
C TYR A 370 -21.96 8.75 -15.97
N PRO A 371 -21.13 8.34 -14.98
CA PRO A 371 -20.74 9.21 -13.87
C PRO A 371 -19.90 10.41 -14.34
N PRO A 372 -20.21 11.65 -13.93
CA PRO A 372 -19.37 12.80 -14.22
C PRO A 372 -18.03 12.69 -13.47
N PHE A 373 -16.94 13.14 -14.12
CA PHE A 373 -15.60 13.28 -13.53
C PHE A 373 -15.55 14.48 -12.59
N SER A 374 -16.23 14.35 -11.46
CA SER A 374 -16.43 15.42 -10.49
C SER A 374 -16.30 14.84 -9.07
N LEU A 375 -15.70 15.61 -8.15
CA LEU A 375 -15.68 15.44 -6.68
C LEU A 375 -16.82 16.21 -6.00
N GLY A 376 -17.67 16.90 -6.78
CA GLY A 376 -18.60 17.91 -6.29
C GLY A 376 -19.95 17.32 -5.93
N THR A 377 -20.84 18.18 -5.45
CA THR A 377 -22.25 17.87 -5.35
C THR A 377 -22.86 17.84 -6.75
N GLU A 378 -23.60 16.79 -7.06
CA GLU A 378 -24.33 16.61 -8.32
C GLU A 378 -25.78 16.27 -7.97
N PRO A 379 -26.64 17.26 -7.63
CA PRO A 379 -27.98 17.02 -7.10
C PRO A 379 -28.90 16.26 -8.07
N ASP A 380 -28.64 16.43 -9.36
CA ASP A 380 -29.40 15.82 -10.46
C ASP A 380 -28.94 14.41 -10.81
N TYR A 381 -27.89 13.89 -10.14
CA TYR A 381 -27.43 12.52 -10.30
C TYR A 381 -28.16 11.60 -9.30
N PRO A 382 -28.52 10.36 -9.69
CA PRO A 382 -29.32 9.45 -8.86
C PRO A 382 -28.63 8.98 -7.56
N ALA A 383 -27.30 9.13 -7.45
CA ALA A 383 -26.51 8.72 -6.31
C ALA A 383 -25.83 9.93 -5.64
N THR A 384 -26.27 10.24 -4.42
CA THR A 384 -25.77 11.39 -3.64
C THR A 384 -25.25 10.95 -2.28
N LEU A 385 -24.16 11.57 -1.83
CA LEU A 385 -23.53 11.34 -0.53
C LEU A 385 -23.20 12.69 0.11
N ASP A 386 -23.67 12.89 1.34
CA ASP A 386 -23.37 14.05 2.16
C ASP A 386 -22.91 13.63 3.55
N ILE A 387 -21.89 14.29 4.07
CA ILE A 387 -21.37 14.08 5.42
C ILE A 387 -21.35 15.43 6.12
N ALA A 388 -22.00 15.51 7.27
CA ALA A 388 -22.00 16.71 8.09
C ALA A 388 -20.58 17.02 8.59
N TYR A 389 -20.14 18.25 8.42
CA TYR A 389 -18.81 18.67 8.90
C TYR A 389 -18.78 18.73 10.43
N PRO A 390 -17.89 17.97 11.10
CA PRO A 390 -17.77 18.03 12.56
C PRO A 390 -17.01 19.30 12.99
N GLU A 391 -17.63 20.15 13.80
CA GLU A 391 -16.99 21.39 14.28
C GLU A 391 -15.81 21.12 15.24
N ARG A 392 -15.88 20.02 15.99
CA ARG A 392 -14.85 19.54 16.91
C ARG A 392 -14.79 18.01 16.89
N LEU A 393 -13.58 17.46 16.96
CA LEU A 393 -13.30 16.03 17.05
C LEU A 393 -12.50 15.72 18.31
N SER A 394 -12.69 14.52 18.84
CA SER A 394 -12.05 14.06 20.07
C SER A 394 -10.57 13.69 19.86
N ARG A 395 -9.66 14.46 20.47
CA ARG A 395 -8.19 14.37 20.27
C ARG A 395 -7.58 13.00 20.59
N GLY A 396 -7.99 12.39 21.70
CA GLY A 396 -7.45 11.10 22.16
C GLY A 396 -8.13 9.89 21.51
N LEU A 397 -9.40 10.02 21.16
CA LEU A 397 -10.16 8.94 20.54
C LEU A 397 -9.63 8.66 19.13
N VAL A 398 -9.13 9.67 18.43
CA VAL A 398 -8.47 9.55 17.12
C VAL A 398 -7.33 8.53 17.11
N LEU A 399 -6.59 8.30 18.21
CA LEU A 399 -5.52 7.28 18.24
C LEU A 399 -6.05 5.83 18.25
N VAL A 400 -7.21 5.61 18.87
CA VAL A 400 -7.74 4.25 19.14
C VAL A 400 -8.82 3.89 18.11
N LYS A 401 -9.59 4.89 17.69
CA LYS A 401 -10.77 4.77 16.86
C LYS A 401 -10.55 4.09 15.52
N TRP A 402 -9.58 4.58 14.76
CA TRP A 402 -9.42 4.25 13.35
C TRP A 402 -8.84 2.85 13.12
N TRP A 403 -8.16 2.26 14.10
CA TRP A 403 -7.56 0.93 13.96
C TRP A 403 -8.05 -0.08 14.97
N LEU A 404 -8.53 0.29 16.16
CA LEU A 404 -9.02 -0.65 17.19
C LEU A 404 -10.54 -0.78 17.16
N LEU A 405 -11.27 0.36 17.20
CA LEU A 405 -12.74 0.32 17.17
C LEU A 405 -13.27 -0.04 15.78
N ALA A 406 -12.52 0.26 14.72
CA ALA A 406 -12.90 -0.09 13.37
C ALA A 406 -12.57 -1.55 12.97
N ILE A 407 -11.84 -2.32 13.80
CA ILE A 407 -11.46 -3.73 13.47
C ILE A 407 -12.68 -4.58 13.14
N PRO A 408 -13.75 -4.61 13.96
CA PRO A 408 -14.92 -5.44 13.65
C PRO A 408 -15.52 -5.07 12.29
N HIS A 409 -15.56 -3.77 11.97
CA HIS A 409 -16.04 -3.30 10.68
C HIS A 409 -15.09 -3.62 9.53
N TYR A 410 -13.78 -3.53 9.70
CA TYR A 410 -12.80 -3.90 8.66
C TYR A 410 -12.86 -5.39 8.34
N ILE A 411 -13.08 -6.25 9.34
CA ILE A 411 -13.28 -7.69 9.12
C ILE A 411 -14.52 -7.93 8.26
N ILE A 412 -15.63 -7.26 8.59
CA ILE A 412 -16.90 -7.42 7.89
C ILE A 412 -16.84 -6.78 6.48
N VAL A 413 -16.30 -5.56 6.33
CA VAL A 413 -16.07 -4.92 5.02
C VAL A 413 -15.14 -5.78 4.18
N GLY A 414 -14.06 -6.30 4.77
CA GLY A 414 -13.16 -7.25 4.13
C GLY A 414 -13.93 -8.45 3.59
N LEU A 415 -14.73 -9.13 4.41
CA LEU A 415 -15.53 -10.29 4.01
C LEU A 415 -16.56 -9.98 2.90
N ILE A 416 -17.16 -8.79 2.93
CA ILE A 416 -18.25 -8.39 2.04
C ILE A 416 -17.75 -7.85 0.69
N VAL A 417 -16.73 -6.98 0.71
CA VAL A 417 -16.20 -6.29 -0.47
C VAL A 417 -15.07 -7.10 -1.10
N GLY A 418 -14.19 -7.69 -0.29
CA GLY A 418 -13.06 -8.51 -0.72
C GLY A 418 -13.30 -9.98 -0.38
N GLY A 419 -13.97 -10.72 -1.27
CA GLY A 419 -14.05 -12.16 -1.10
C GLY A 419 -12.63 -12.73 -0.95
N GLY A 420 -12.36 -13.32 0.21
CA GLY A 420 -11.09 -13.98 0.51
C GLY A 420 -10.21 -13.23 1.50
N TRP A 421 -10.52 -13.34 2.79
CA TRP A 421 -9.45 -13.45 3.78
C TRP A 421 -8.67 -14.73 3.43
N ALA A 422 -7.43 -14.56 2.96
CA ALA A 422 -6.54 -15.64 2.60
C ALA A 422 -6.42 -16.64 3.77
N TRP A 423 -7.03 -17.82 3.64
CA TRP A 423 -6.64 -18.92 4.52
C TRP A 423 -5.34 -19.48 3.97
N ASN A 424 -4.23 -19.18 4.66
CA ASN A 424 -2.94 -19.81 4.38
C ASN A 424 -3.11 -21.32 4.46
N ARG A 425 -3.10 -22.02 3.33
CA ARG A 425 -2.66 -23.40 3.31
C ARG A 425 -1.20 -23.35 2.91
N ALA A 426 -0.32 -23.22 3.91
CA ALA A 426 1.09 -23.48 3.73
C ALA A 426 1.22 -24.96 3.31
N ARG A 427 1.35 -25.20 2.01
CA ARG A 427 2.07 -26.35 1.50
C ARG A 427 3.34 -25.81 0.89
N ASP A 428 4.41 -26.01 1.65
CA ASP A 428 5.79 -26.02 1.21
C ASP A 428 6.32 -24.72 0.57
N GLY A 429 6.81 -23.83 1.43
CA GLY A 429 7.99 -23.00 1.12
C GLY A 429 7.82 -21.75 0.26
N GLY A 430 6.63 -21.43 -0.25
CA GLY A 430 6.37 -20.19 -0.99
C GLY A 430 5.02 -19.60 -0.64
N ALA A 431 4.99 -18.37 -0.13
CA ALA A 431 3.74 -17.62 0.00
C ALA A 431 3.30 -17.15 -1.39
N HIS A 432 2.43 -17.91 -2.05
CA HIS A 432 1.79 -17.48 -3.29
C HIS A 432 0.51 -16.68 -2.96
N LEU A 433 0.45 -15.42 -3.40
CA LEU A 433 -0.76 -14.59 -3.36
C LEU A 433 -1.70 -14.97 -4.50
N GLU A 434 -2.39 -16.11 -4.39
CA GLU A 434 -3.50 -16.42 -5.30
C GLU A 434 -4.81 -15.91 -4.70
N SER A 435 -5.25 -14.74 -5.18
CA SER A 435 -6.50 -14.10 -4.76
C SER A 435 -7.54 -14.20 -5.87
N PHE A 436 -8.46 -15.17 -5.77
CA PHE A 436 -9.69 -15.21 -6.56
C PHE A 436 -10.89 -15.48 -5.65
N GLY A 437 -11.31 -14.47 -4.89
CA GLY A 437 -12.58 -14.50 -4.18
C GLY A 437 -13.45 -13.32 -4.58
N TRP A 438 -14.65 -13.63 -5.08
CA TRP A 438 -15.68 -12.62 -5.35
C TRP A 438 -16.38 -12.35 -4.01
N GLY A 439 -16.34 -11.11 -3.50
CA GLY A 439 -17.00 -10.75 -2.24
C GLY A 439 -18.51 -10.91 -2.32
N LEU A 440 -19.20 -10.98 -1.17
CA LEU A 440 -20.67 -11.04 -1.10
C LEU A 440 -21.33 -9.94 -1.94
N LEU A 441 -20.75 -8.74 -1.97
CA LEU A 441 -21.21 -7.63 -2.81
C LEU A 441 -21.11 -7.97 -4.31
N GLY A 442 -20.00 -8.58 -4.75
CA GLY A 442 -19.82 -9.02 -6.13
C GLY A 442 -20.81 -10.12 -6.55
N LEU A 443 -21.16 -11.02 -5.63
CA LEU A 443 -22.19 -12.04 -5.85
C LEU A 443 -23.59 -11.42 -5.97
N LEU A 444 -23.95 -10.49 -5.08
CA LEU A 444 -25.25 -9.79 -5.13
C LEU A 444 -25.40 -8.98 -6.42
N VAL A 445 -24.32 -8.35 -6.88
CA VAL A 445 -24.27 -7.57 -8.12
C VAL A 445 -24.36 -8.48 -9.35
N LEU A 446 -23.75 -9.66 -9.32
CA LEU A 446 -23.94 -10.68 -10.36
C LEU A 446 -25.39 -11.16 -10.43
N VAL A 447 -26.03 -11.44 -9.28
CA VAL A 447 -27.44 -11.83 -9.23
C VAL A 447 -28.34 -10.69 -9.75
N ALA A 448 -28.02 -9.43 -9.45
CA ALA A 448 -28.73 -8.28 -10.00
C ALA A 448 -28.61 -8.20 -11.53
N GLY A 449 -27.38 -8.37 -12.07
CA GLY A 449 -27.13 -8.37 -13.52
C GLY A 449 -27.84 -9.53 -14.25
N LEU A 450 -27.81 -10.74 -13.67
CA LEU A 450 -28.56 -11.89 -14.18
C LEU A 450 -30.09 -11.66 -14.13
N SER A 451 -30.59 -11.03 -13.06
CA SER A 451 -32.02 -10.69 -12.95
C SER A 451 -32.45 -9.70 -14.04
N LEU A 452 -31.64 -8.68 -14.32
CA LEU A 452 -31.89 -7.74 -15.43
C LEU A 452 -31.84 -8.45 -16.78
N LEU A 453 -30.91 -9.39 -16.97
CA LEU A 453 -30.74 -10.12 -18.22
C LEU A 453 -31.95 -11.02 -18.55
N PHE A 454 -32.41 -11.79 -17.57
CA PHE A 454 -33.44 -12.82 -17.75
C PHE A 454 -34.87 -12.35 -17.43
N ALA A 455 -35.05 -11.45 -16.45
CA ALA A 455 -36.37 -11.06 -15.94
C ALA A 455 -36.79 -9.63 -16.28
N ASP A 456 -35.91 -8.83 -16.92
CA ASP A 456 -36.15 -7.43 -17.33
C ASP A 456 -36.65 -6.53 -16.19
N ARG A 457 -36.37 -6.92 -14.94
CA ARG A 457 -36.76 -6.21 -13.71
C ARG A 457 -35.67 -6.33 -12.68
N TYR A 458 -35.33 -5.21 -12.06
CA TYR A 458 -34.44 -5.18 -10.90
C TYR A 458 -35.25 -5.54 -9.63
N PRO A 459 -34.93 -6.62 -8.90
CA PRO A 459 -35.68 -6.96 -7.69
C PRO A 459 -35.53 -5.88 -6.61
N ARG A 460 -36.62 -5.23 -6.20
CA ARG A 460 -36.58 -4.13 -5.22
C ARG A 460 -35.97 -4.53 -3.88
N ALA A 461 -36.24 -5.74 -3.40
CA ALA A 461 -35.63 -6.27 -2.17
C ALA A 461 -34.10 -6.38 -2.27
N LEU A 462 -33.58 -6.74 -3.46
CA LEU A 462 -32.14 -6.80 -3.71
C LEU A 462 -31.55 -5.37 -3.75
N PHE A 463 -32.28 -4.42 -4.34
CA PHE A 463 -31.88 -3.01 -4.36
C PHE A 463 -31.80 -2.45 -2.94
N ASP A 464 -32.85 -2.62 -2.14
CA ASP A 464 -32.93 -2.11 -0.78
C ASP A 464 -31.82 -2.69 0.12
N LEU A 465 -31.51 -3.98 -0.02
CA LEU A 465 -30.40 -4.64 0.67
C LEU A 465 -29.03 -4.05 0.25
N VAL A 466 -28.81 -3.90 -1.06
CA VAL A 466 -27.56 -3.38 -1.61
C VAL A 466 -27.32 -1.93 -1.19
N ILE A 467 -28.38 -1.10 -1.18
CA ILE A 467 -28.29 0.29 -0.70
C ILE A 467 -28.04 0.33 0.81
N GLY A 468 -28.74 -0.48 1.60
CA GLY A 468 -28.52 -0.57 3.05
C GLY A 468 -27.08 -0.96 3.39
N LEU A 469 -26.52 -1.93 2.66
CA LEU A 469 -25.13 -2.34 2.80
C LEU A 469 -24.14 -1.24 2.45
N ASN A 470 -24.33 -0.55 1.31
CA ASN A 470 -23.47 0.57 0.94
C ASN A 470 -23.57 1.71 1.96
N ARG A 471 -24.76 2.03 2.48
CA ARG A 471 -24.95 3.03 3.55
C ARG A 471 -24.11 2.70 4.78
N TRP A 472 -24.10 1.43 5.19
CA TRP A 472 -23.26 0.96 6.27
C TRP A 472 -21.76 1.09 5.94
N VAL A 473 -21.32 0.64 4.76
CA VAL A 473 -19.91 0.76 4.33
C VAL A 473 -19.43 2.22 4.32
N TYR A 474 -20.23 3.17 3.82
CA TYR A 474 -19.86 4.58 3.79
C TYR A 474 -19.86 5.22 5.18
N ARG A 475 -20.72 4.77 6.11
CA ARG A 475 -20.64 5.16 7.53
C ARG A 475 -19.34 4.69 8.17
N VAL A 476 -18.91 3.46 7.88
CA VAL A 476 -17.62 2.92 8.32
C VAL A 476 -16.46 3.71 7.72
N ALA A 477 -16.50 3.98 6.41
CA ALA A 477 -15.46 4.74 5.73
C ALA A 477 -15.32 6.15 6.30
N ALA A 478 -16.43 6.84 6.57
CA ALA A 478 -16.42 8.16 7.21
C ALA A 478 -15.84 8.11 8.62
N TYR A 479 -16.17 7.08 9.40
CA TYR A 479 -15.64 6.89 10.75
C TYR A 479 -14.13 6.58 10.74
N ALA A 480 -13.69 5.69 9.85
CA ALA A 480 -12.30 5.31 9.64
C ALA A 480 -11.44 6.49 9.15
N ALA A 481 -11.98 7.32 8.26
CA ALA A 481 -11.33 8.52 7.74
C ALA A 481 -11.40 9.73 8.70
N LEU A 482 -11.86 9.51 9.95
CA LEU A 482 -11.96 10.52 11.01
C LEU A 482 -12.92 11.67 10.69
N MET A 483 -13.86 11.46 9.78
CA MET A 483 -14.81 12.49 9.32
C MET A 483 -16.05 12.60 10.23
N THR A 484 -16.27 11.65 11.13
CA THR A 484 -17.37 11.67 12.11
C THR A 484 -16.93 11.04 13.41
N ASP A 485 -17.44 11.55 14.55
CA ASP A 485 -17.23 10.93 15.85
C ASP A 485 -18.17 9.78 16.20
N VAL A 486 -19.25 9.61 15.43
CA VAL A 486 -20.36 8.71 15.74
C VAL A 486 -20.07 7.26 15.35
N TYR A 487 -20.26 6.36 16.32
CA TYR A 487 -20.33 4.90 16.24
C TYR A 487 -21.10 4.35 15.02
N PRO A 488 -20.55 3.80 13.92
CA PRO A 488 -21.41 3.20 12.88
C PRO A 488 -22.21 2.01 13.45
N PRO A 489 -23.55 2.04 13.45
CA PRO A 489 -24.35 0.93 13.93
C PRO A 489 -24.19 -0.28 13.02
N PHE A 490 -24.29 -1.50 13.56
CA PHE A 490 -24.27 -2.74 12.76
C PHE A 490 -25.60 -3.04 12.04
N GLN A 491 -26.62 -2.20 12.27
CA GLN A 491 -27.93 -2.33 11.63
C GLN A 491 -27.87 -1.84 10.17
N LEU A 492 -28.46 -2.63 9.26
CA LEU A 492 -28.63 -2.27 7.85
C LEU A 492 -29.92 -1.47 7.71
N ASP A 493 -29.80 -0.19 7.36
CA ASP A 493 -30.96 0.66 7.06
C ASP A 493 -31.41 0.39 5.61
N GLU A 494 -32.36 -0.53 5.44
CA GLU A 494 -32.93 -0.89 4.13
C GLU A 494 -33.84 0.23 3.57
N GLY A 495 -33.78 0.46 2.26
CA GLY A 495 -34.63 1.44 1.53
C GLY A 495 -33.88 2.64 0.90
N GLY A 496 -34.48 3.24 -0.14
CA GLY A 496 -33.85 4.24 -1.01
C GLY A 496 -33.76 5.70 -0.54
N SER A 497 -34.51 6.14 0.49
CA SER A 497 -34.52 7.56 0.92
C SER A 497 -34.48 7.74 2.44
N GLU A 498 -33.57 8.60 2.92
CA GLU A 498 -33.54 9.09 4.30
C GLU A 498 -34.55 10.25 4.50
N THR A 499 -35.38 10.22 5.56
CA THR A 499 -36.34 11.30 5.85
C THR A 499 -35.62 12.50 6.48
N PRO A 500 -35.86 13.75 6.07
CA PRO A 500 -35.18 14.92 6.64
C PRO A 500 -35.48 15.14 8.13
N MET A 501 -34.48 15.62 8.89
CA MET A 501 -34.65 16.11 10.26
C MET A 501 -35.17 17.58 10.25
N PRO A 502 -36.14 17.94 11.10
CA PRO A 502 -36.43 19.34 11.44
C PRO A 502 -35.30 19.95 12.29
N PRO A 503 -34.98 21.25 12.14
CA PRO A 503 -33.85 21.89 12.82
C PRO A 503 -33.90 21.72 14.35
N GLN A 504 -32.75 21.40 14.96
CA GLN A 504 -32.63 21.31 16.41
C GLN A 504 -32.82 22.71 17.04
N PRO A 505 -33.60 22.84 18.12
CA PRO A 505 -33.64 24.09 18.89
C PRO A 505 -32.27 24.34 19.55
N PRO A 506 -31.85 25.61 19.69
CA PRO A 506 -30.60 25.93 20.37
C PRO A 506 -30.61 25.45 21.83
N PRO A 507 -29.46 25.04 22.39
CA PRO A 507 -29.37 24.64 23.79
C PRO A 507 -29.69 25.84 24.73
N PRO A 508 -30.17 25.56 25.96
CA PRO A 508 -30.59 26.57 26.92
C PRO A 508 -29.47 27.49 27.40
#